data_AF-A0A401HP66-F1
#
_entry.id   AF-A0A401HP66-F1
#
_cell.length_a   1.000
_cell.length_b   1.000
_cell.length_c   1.000
_cell.angle_alpha   90.00
_cell.angle_beta   90.00
_cell.angle_gamma   90.00
#
_symmetry.space_group_name_H-M   'P 1'
#
loop_
_entity.id
_entity.type
_entity.pdbx_description
1 polymer ?
#
loop_
_entity_poly.entity_id
_entity_poly.type
_entity_poly.pdbx_seq_one_letter_code
_entity_poly.pdbx_strand_id
1 'polypeptide(L)'
;MRPLTKGNIKYIVDQDTPIQQYFCSLLLSTLAELIEDSQLFIDSVMEAIGPNLYVILKAKKLIKENYSDFEDFIRDVNNAMNICDSVNVIPDKDSLVVYLYRNYGYCKYCPVNIGGADLVSTGCPFPVLFEVMGKEAGFEYKATGIKREERACVIYYKKVKNNIKGINIIGYK
;
A
#
# COMPACT_ATOMS: atom_id res chain seq x y z
N MET A 1 12.57 -7.58 7.46
CA MET A 1 13.13 -6.24 7.75
C MET A 1 12.69 -5.79 9.14
N ARG A 2 13.56 -5.15 9.94
CA ARG A 2 13.16 -4.59 11.25
C ARG A 2 12.49 -3.22 11.05
N PRO A 3 11.49 -2.83 11.85
CA PRO A 3 10.94 -1.48 11.84
C PRO A 3 12.06 -0.44 12.02
N LEU A 4 12.01 0.67 11.28
CA LEU A 4 12.99 1.75 11.48
C LEU A 4 12.84 2.32 12.89
N THR A 5 13.97 2.58 13.54
CA THR A 5 13.96 3.30 14.81
C THR A 5 13.54 4.75 14.58
N LYS A 6 12.99 5.41 15.62
CA LYS A 6 12.62 6.84 15.55
C LYS A 6 13.78 7.74 15.07
N GLY A 7 15.03 7.38 15.37
CA GLY A 7 16.22 8.10 14.91
C GLY A 7 16.44 8.02 13.40
N ASN A 8 16.18 6.87 12.78
CA ASN A 8 16.32 6.69 11.33
C ASN A 8 15.22 7.42 10.55
N ILE A 9 14.00 7.47 11.09
CA ILE A 9 12.90 8.24 10.48
C ILE A 9 13.23 9.73 10.49
N LYS A 10 13.72 10.26 11.62
CA LYS A 10 14.13 11.66 11.73
C LYS A 10 15.20 12.00 10.70
N TYR A 11 16.21 11.14 10.53
CA TYR A 11 17.25 11.33 9.51
C TYR A 11 16.68 11.42 8.08
N ILE A 12 15.73 10.55 7.71
CA ILE A 12 15.08 10.58 6.38
C ILE A 12 14.29 11.87 6.15
N VAL A 13 13.62 12.36 7.19
CA VAL A 13 12.85 13.62 7.13
C VAL A 13 13.82 14.81 7.02
N ASP A 14 14.86 14.85 7.86
CA ASP A 14 15.81 15.96 7.94
C ASP A 14 16.69 16.09 6.68
N GLN A 15 16.97 14.99 5.98
CA GLN A 15 17.72 14.98 4.71
C GLN A 15 16.87 15.30 3.48
N ASP A 16 15.58 15.56 3.66
CA ASP A 16 14.59 15.74 2.61
C ASP A 16 14.62 14.68 1.50
N THR A 17 14.91 13.42 1.87
CA THR A 17 14.94 12.32 0.90
C THR A 17 13.58 12.20 0.20
N PRO A 18 13.54 12.08 -1.15
CA PRO A 18 12.29 11.85 -1.87
C PRO A 18 11.59 10.58 -1.40
N ILE A 19 10.30 10.67 -1.10
CA ILE A 19 9.49 9.54 -0.59
C ILE A 19 9.48 8.37 -1.57
N GLN A 20 9.48 8.69 -2.86
CA GLN A 20 9.49 7.70 -3.93
C GLN A 20 10.81 6.92 -3.90
N GLN A 21 11.94 7.58 -3.61
CA GLN A 21 13.22 6.91 -3.46
C GLN A 21 13.24 5.99 -2.25
N TYR A 22 12.71 6.45 -1.11
CA TYR A 22 12.56 5.60 0.08
C TYR A 22 11.70 4.36 -0.23
N PHE A 23 10.50 4.56 -0.77
CA PHE A 23 9.57 3.47 -1.09
C PHE A 23 10.16 2.47 -2.10
N CYS A 24 10.70 2.96 -3.23
CA CYS A 24 11.28 2.11 -4.26
C CYS A 24 12.53 1.37 -3.78
N SER A 25 13.40 1.99 -2.98
CA SER A 25 14.61 1.30 -2.48
C SER A 25 14.28 0.08 -1.64
N LEU A 26 13.22 0.17 -0.82
CA LEU A 26 12.77 -0.94 0.02
C LEU A 26 12.05 -1.98 -0.83
N LEU A 27 11.14 -1.55 -1.70
CA LEU A 27 10.42 -2.46 -2.60
C LEU A 27 11.37 -3.22 -3.53
N LEU A 28 12.39 -2.57 -4.12
CA LEU A 28 13.34 -3.21 -5.04
C LEU A 28 14.30 -4.15 -4.34
N SER A 29 14.79 -3.78 -3.14
CA SER A 29 15.65 -4.67 -2.34
C SER A 29 14.93 -6.00 -2.06
N THR A 30 13.62 -5.91 -1.84
CA THR A 30 12.73 -7.04 -1.63
C THR A 30 12.49 -7.82 -2.93
N LEU A 31 12.14 -7.16 -4.03
CA LEU A 31 11.90 -7.86 -5.30
C LEU A 31 13.12 -8.66 -5.79
N ALA A 32 14.35 -8.25 -5.42
CA ALA A 32 15.59 -8.96 -5.73
C ALA A 32 15.76 -10.31 -4.99
N GLU A 33 15.05 -10.52 -3.88
CA GLU A 33 15.12 -11.75 -3.07
C GLU A 33 14.05 -12.80 -3.45
N LEU A 34 13.21 -12.51 -4.46
CA LEU A 34 12.07 -13.36 -4.83
C LEU A 34 12.47 -14.57 -5.69
N ILE A 35 12.04 -15.76 -5.25
CA ILE A 35 12.26 -17.02 -5.99
C ILE A 35 10.96 -17.64 -6.50
N GLU A 36 9.80 -17.55 -5.81
CA GLU A 36 8.59 -18.26 -6.30
C GLU A 36 7.20 -17.76 -5.82
N ASP A 37 7.06 -17.05 -4.69
CA ASP A 37 5.74 -16.53 -4.22
C ASP A 37 5.76 -15.02 -3.95
N SER A 38 5.56 -14.24 -5.02
CA SER A 38 5.82 -12.81 -5.03
C SER A 38 4.87 -11.99 -4.15
N GLN A 39 3.59 -12.37 -4.03
CA GLN A 39 2.60 -11.53 -3.36
C GLN A 39 2.72 -11.59 -1.83
N LEU A 40 2.90 -12.77 -1.22
CA LEU A 40 3.08 -12.88 0.23
C LEU A 40 4.30 -12.10 0.73
N PHE A 41 5.37 -12.08 -0.06
CA PHE A 41 6.57 -11.33 0.26
C PHE A 41 6.36 -9.83 0.12
N ILE A 42 5.73 -9.38 -0.97
CA ILE A 42 5.34 -7.97 -1.14
C ILE A 42 4.48 -7.52 0.04
N ASP A 43 3.47 -8.30 0.42
CA ASP A 43 2.58 -8.03 1.55
C ASP A 43 3.36 -7.89 2.86
N SER A 44 4.23 -8.85 3.18
CA SER A 44 5.08 -8.83 4.38
C SER A 44 5.96 -7.58 4.45
N VAL A 45 6.41 -7.08 3.30
CA VAL A 45 7.19 -5.84 3.23
C VAL A 45 6.30 -4.62 3.39
N MET A 46 5.12 -4.60 2.78
CA MET A 46 4.16 -3.51 3.00
C MET A 46 3.74 -3.40 4.46
N GLU A 47 3.55 -4.53 5.16
CA GLU A 47 3.32 -4.57 6.60
C GLU A 47 4.50 -3.98 7.40
N ALA A 48 5.74 -4.25 6.98
CA ALA A 48 6.92 -3.74 7.64
C ALA A 48 7.19 -2.24 7.38
N ILE A 49 6.94 -1.76 6.15
CA ILE A 49 7.28 -0.39 5.73
C ILE A 49 6.12 0.58 5.92
N GLY A 50 4.88 0.12 5.82
CA GLY A 50 3.66 0.94 5.88
C GLY A 50 3.62 1.88 7.09
N PRO A 51 3.85 1.40 8.32
CA PRO A 51 3.78 2.27 9.50
C PRO A 51 4.84 3.37 9.47
N ASN A 52 6.05 3.05 9.03
CA ASN A 52 7.13 4.03 8.91
C ASN A 52 6.83 5.05 7.81
N LEU A 53 6.28 4.60 6.68
CA LEU A 53 5.89 5.48 5.58
C LEU A 53 4.81 6.46 6.03
N TYR A 54 3.79 6.00 6.76
CA TYR A 54 2.78 6.87 7.36
C TYR A 54 3.40 7.96 8.24
N VAL A 55 4.30 7.58 9.16
CA VAL A 55 5.00 8.54 10.03
C VAL A 55 5.83 9.55 9.22
N ILE A 56 6.53 9.10 8.18
CA ILE A 56 7.34 9.98 7.31
C ILE A 56 6.44 10.98 6.57
N LEU A 57 5.37 10.51 5.94
CA LEU A 57 4.43 11.36 5.21
C LEU A 57 3.79 12.41 6.12
N LYS A 58 3.43 12.00 7.34
CA LYS A 58 2.84 12.87 8.35
C LYS A 58 3.84 13.91 8.85
N ALA A 59 5.07 13.51 9.17
CA ALA A 59 6.15 14.41 9.59
C ALA A 59 6.51 15.45 8.52
N LYS A 60 6.45 15.06 7.23
CA LYS A 60 6.62 15.96 6.09
C LYS A 60 5.39 16.80 5.75
N LYS A 61 4.29 16.67 6.51
CA LYS A 61 3.00 17.37 6.28
C LYS A 61 2.40 17.12 4.90
N LEU A 62 2.62 15.93 4.35
CA LEU A 62 2.08 15.51 3.04
C LEU A 62 0.75 14.76 3.17
N ILE A 63 0.44 14.32 4.39
CA ILE A 63 -0.87 13.78 4.79
C ILE A 63 -1.35 14.53 6.03
N LYS A 64 -2.66 14.54 6.25
CA LYS A 64 -3.31 15.22 7.39
C LYS A 64 -2.96 14.52 8.71
N GLU A 65 -3.14 15.27 9.80
CA GLU A 65 -2.94 14.76 11.16
C GLU A 65 -3.96 13.69 11.56
N ASN A 66 -5.21 13.89 11.13
CA ASN A 66 -6.36 13.03 11.43
C ASN A 66 -7.26 12.94 10.21
N TYR A 67 -7.95 11.81 10.08
CA TYR A 67 -8.91 11.54 9.02
C TYR A 67 -10.23 11.07 9.62
N SER A 68 -11.35 11.60 9.11
CA SER A 68 -12.70 11.11 9.43
C SER A 68 -13.20 10.09 8.42
N ASP A 69 -12.56 10.03 7.25
CA ASP A 69 -13.00 9.26 6.10
C ASP A 69 -11.80 8.60 5.40
N PHE A 70 -11.99 7.36 4.96
CA PHE A 70 -10.93 6.55 4.37
C PHE A 70 -10.61 7.00 2.94
N GLU A 71 -11.58 7.50 2.18
CA GLU A 71 -11.33 8.03 0.84
C GLU A 71 -10.37 9.22 0.89
N ASP A 72 -10.62 10.16 1.79
CA ASP A 72 -9.76 11.32 2.04
C ASP A 72 -8.31 10.90 2.37
N PHE A 73 -8.17 9.85 3.19
CA PHE A 73 -6.87 9.29 3.52
C PHE A 73 -6.14 8.72 2.29
N ILE A 74 -6.81 7.86 1.51
CA ILE A 74 -6.19 7.24 0.33
C ILE A 74 -5.86 8.29 -0.73
N ARG A 75 -6.68 9.33 -0.88
CA ARG A 75 -6.41 10.45 -1.80
C ARG A 75 -5.13 11.20 -1.41
N ASP A 76 -4.94 11.51 -0.13
CA ASP A 76 -3.72 12.19 0.33
C ASP A 76 -2.48 11.31 0.17
N VAL A 77 -2.57 10.01 0.48
CA VAL A 77 -1.47 9.06 0.23
C VAL A 77 -1.16 8.99 -1.26
N ASN A 78 -2.18 8.92 -2.13
CA ASN A 78 -2.00 8.96 -3.58
C ASN A 78 -1.30 10.23 -4.03
N ASN A 79 -1.69 11.39 -3.53
CA ASN A 79 -1.08 12.67 -3.87
C ASN A 79 0.38 12.75 -3.41
N ALA A 80 0.66 12.32 -2.18
CA ALA A 80 2.00 12.35 -1.60
C ALA A 80 2.98 11.41 -2.32
N MET A 81 2.49 10.23 -2.73
CA MET A 81 3.31 9.20 -3.37
C MET A 81 3.22 9.22 -4.89
N ASN A 82 2.27 9.95 -5.48
CA ASN A 82 1.95 9.94 -6.90
C ASN A 82 1.75 8.50 -7.43
N ILE A 83 0.78 7.77 -6.86
CA ILE A 83 0.54 6.34 -7.13
C ILE A 83 -0.18 6.14 -8.47
N CYS A 84 -1.27 6.88 -8.69
CA CYS A 84 -2.13 6.83 -9.86
C CYS A 84 -2.78 8.20 -10.14
N ASP A 85 -3.47 8.31 -11.27
CA ASP A 85 -4.02 9.59 -11.76
C ASP A 85 -5.20 10.07 -10.92
N SER A 86 -6.06 9.14 -10.48
CA SER A 86 -7.15 9.45 -9.56
C SER A 86 -7.57 8.25 -8.74
N VAL A 87 -8.23 8.54 -7.61
CA VAL A 87 -8.77 7.55 -6.69
C VAL A 87 -10.27 7.79 -6.53
N ASN A 88 -11.05 6.72 -6.53
CA ASN A 88 -12.45 6.74 -6.11
C ASN A 88 -12.69 5.63 -5.09
N VAL A 89 -13.47 5.91 -4.06
CA VAL A 89 -13.79 4.93 -3.03
C VAL A 89 -15.30 4.79 -2.92
N ILE A 90 -15.78 3.57 -3.12
CA ILE A 90 -17.20 3.26 -3.03
C ILE A 90 -17.43 2.45 -1.75
N PRO A 91 -18.08 3.03 -0.72
CA PRO A 91 -18.48 2.28 0.46
C PRO A 91 -19.67 1.35 0.13
N ASP A 92 -19.61 0.11 0.62
CA ASP A 92 -20.72 -0.84 0.57
C ASP A 92 -20.86 -1.56 1.92
N LYS A 93 -21.73 -1.03 2.78
CA LYS A 93 -22.04 -1.55 4.14
C LYS A 93 -20.79 -1.88 4.97
N ASP A 94 -20.38 -3.15 4.99
CA ASP A 94 -19.24 -3.69 5.73
C ASP A 94 -17.97 -3.82 4.85
N SER A 95 -18.02 -3.29 3.64
CA SER A 95 -16.96 -3.37 2.64
C SER A 95 -16.71 -2.02 1.98
N LEU A 96 -15.55 -1.92 1.35
CA LEU A 96 -15.11 -0.71 0.70
C LEU A 96 -14.35 -1.10 -0.56
N VAL A 97 -14.70 -0.47 -1.68
CA VAL A 97 -14.07 -0.73 -2.98
C VAL A 97 -13.26 0.50 -3.37
N VAL A 98 -11.95 0.34 -3.48
CA VAL A 98 -11.03 1.40 -3.91
C VAL A 98 -10.70 1.20 -5.38
N TYR A 99 -10.92 2.22 -6.19
CA TYR A 99 -10.52 2.29 -7.58
C TYR A 99 -9.29 3.17 -7.69
N LEU A 100 -8.20 2.61 -8.20
CA LEU A 100 -6.99 3.33 -8.58
C LEU A 100 -6.98 3.50 -10.10
N TYR A 101 -7.43 4.66 -10.57
CA TYR A 101 -7.55 4.95 -12.01
C TYR A 101 -6.23 5.39 -12.62
N ARG A 102 -6.01 4.95 -13.86
CA ARG A 102 -4.83 5.25 -14.66
C ARG A 102 -5.24 5.47 -16.11
N ASN A 103 -4.76 6.56 -16.69
CA ASN A 103 -5.00 6.90 -18.08
C ASN A 103 -4.19 5.99 -19.02
N TYR A 104 -2.99 5.54 -18.60
CA TYR A 104 -2.14 4.64 -19.39
C TYR A 104 -1.31 3.70 -18.48
N GLY A 105 -1.35 2.39 -18.75
CA GLY A 105 -0.39 1.42 -18.19
C GLY A 105 -0.74 0.82 -16.82
N TYR A 106 0.19 0.93 -15.86
CA TYR A 106 0.14 0.36 -14.50
C TYR A 106 0.29 1.48 -13.47
N CYS A 107 -0.13 1.25 -12.22
CA CYS A 107 0.19 2.18 -11.14
C CYS A 107 1.72 2.29 -10.98
N LYS A 108 2.23 3.45 -10.54
CA LYS A 108 3.66 3.80 -10.60
C LYS A 108 4.61 2.81 -9.95
N TYR A 109 4.14 2.07 -8.93
CA TYR A 109 4.95 1.10 -8.18
C TYR A 109 4.45 -0.34 -8.32
N CYS A 110 3.57 -0.61 -9.28
CA CYS A 110 3.15 -1.98 -9.56
C CYS A 110 4.29 -2.70 -10.30
N PRO A 111 4.89 -3.74 -9.72
CA PRO A 111 5.87 -4.54 -10.44
C PRO A 111 5.14 -5.25 -11.59
N VAL A 112 5.69 -5.13 -12.79
CA VAL A 112 5.11 -5.74 -14.01
C VAL A 112 5.86 -7.03 -14.37
N ASN A 113 7.17 -7.03 -14.14
CA ASN A 113 8.06 -8.17 -14.32
C ASN A 113 9.21 -8.08 -13.29
N ILE A 114 9.87 -9.21 -13.04
CA ILE A 114 11.11 -9.27 -12.26
C ILE A 114 12.12 -10.03 -13.13
N GLY A 115 13.24 -9.39 -13.46
CA GLY A 115 14.30 -10.02 -14.27
C GLY A 115 13.85 -10.49 -15.67
N GLY A 116 12.76 -9.92 -16.21
CA GLY A 116 12.19 -10.31 -17.49
C GLY A 116 11.21 -11.49 -17.43
N ALA A 117 10.97 -12.07 -16.26
CA ALA A 117 9.90 -13.04 -16.04
C ALA A 117 8.59 -12.32 -15.68
N ASP A 118 7.50 -12.75 -16.31
CA ASP A 118 6.16 -12.30 -15.95
C ASP A 118 5.80 -12.81 -14.56
N LEU A 119 5.19 -11.93 -13.76
CA LEU A 119 4.70 -12.30 -12.44
C LEU A 119 3.43 -13.16 -12.59
N VAL A 120 3.43 -14.32 -11.93
CA VAL A 120 2.26 -15.21 -11.85
C VAL A 120 1.09 -14.53 -11.12
N SER A 121 1.39 -13.59 -10.22
CA SER A 121 0.42 -12.81 -9.45
C SER A 121 0.42 -11.32 -9.88
N THR A 122 -0.57 -10.55 -9.41
CA THR A 122 -0.63 -9.09 -9.69
C THR A 122 0.52 -8.30 -9.06
N GLY A 123 1.20 -8.84 -8.04
CA GLY A 123 2.34 -8.21 -7.36
C GLY A 123 2.04 -6.84 -6.74
N CYS A 124 0.77 -6.51 -6.50
CA CYS A 124 0.37 -5.14 -6.19
C CYS A 124 0.67 -4.82 -4.71
N PRO A 125 1.45 -3.76 -4.40
CA PRO A 125 1.76 -3.39 -3.03
C PRO A 125 0.61 -2.64 -2.32
N PHE A 126 -0.29 -2.02 -3.08
CA PHE A 126 -1.25 -1.07 -2.52
C PHE A 126 -2.33 -1.65 -1.61
N PRO A 127 -2.86 -2.87 -1.84
CA PRO A 127 -3.88 -3.44 -0.96
C PRO A 127 -3.46 -3.44 0.51
N VAL A 128 -2.30 -4.04 0.80
CA VAL A 128 -1.74 -4.15 2.14
C VAL A 128 -1.14 -2.84 2.62
N LEU A 129 -0.49 -2.07 1.74
CA LEU A 129 0.06 -0.77 2.13
C LEU A 129 -1.02 0.17 2.69
N PHE A 130 -2.16 0.28 1.99
CA PHE A 130 -3.27 1.11 2.42
C PHE A 130 -3.99 0.54 3.65
N GLU A 131 -4.08 -0.78 3.80
CA GLU A 131 -4.58 -1.41 5.04
C GLU A 131 -3.72 -1.01 6.24
N VAL A 132 -2.41 -1.17 6.12
CA VAL A 132 -1.49 -0.96 7.25
C VAL A 132 -1.36 0.52 7.59
N MET A 133 -1.21 1.39 6.59
CA MET A 133 -1.19 2.84 6.84
C MET A 133 -2.57 3.35 7.29
N GLY A 134 -3.65 2.77 6.78
CA GLY A 134 -5.01 3.08 7.21
C GLY A 134 -5.24 2.77 8.68
N LYS A 135 -4.68 1.66 9.16
CA LYS A 135 -4.68 1.32 10.59
C LYS A 135 -3.97 2.38 11.45
N GLU A 136 -2.84 2.91 10.99
CA GLU A 136 -2.14 4.02 11.67
C GLU A 136 -2.96 5.33 11.64
N ALA A 137 -3.84 5.50 10.64
CA ALA A 137 -4.80 6.59 10.56
C ALA A 137 -6.11 6.34 11.33
N GLY A 138 -6.26 5.18 11.98
CA GLY A 138 -7.43 4.83 12.81
C GLY A 138 -8.53 4.04 12.09
N PHE A 139 -8.28 3.53 10.88
CA PHE A 139 -9.24 2.73 10.11
C PHE A 139 -8.99 1.23 10.27
N GLU A 140 -10.07 0.46 10.40
CA GLU A 140 -10.02 -1.00 10.56
C GLU A 140 -10.56 -1.70 9.30
N TYR A 141 -9.76 -1.68 8.22
CA TYR A 141 -10.07 -2.38 6.96
C TYR A 141 -9.02 -3.44 6.67
N LYS A 142 -9.46 -4.57 6.12
CA LYS A 142 -8.59 -5.65 5.63
C LYS A 142 -8.79 -5.85 4.13
N ALA A 143 -7.70 -5.87 3.37
CA ALA A 143 -7.75 -6.19 1.95
C ALA A 143 -8.22 -7.64 1.77
N THR A 144 -9.19 -7.84 0.88
CA THR A 144 -9.74 -9.16 0.55
C THR A 144 -9.48 -9.59 -0.89
N GLY A 145 -9.02 -8.68 -1.73
CA GLY A 145 -8.67 -8.98 -3.10
C GLY A 145 -8.33 -7.75 -3.91
N ILE A 146 -7.74 -7.98 -5.07
CA ILE A 146 -7.48 -6.99 -6.08
C ILE A 146 -7.84 -7.56 -7.44
N LYS A 147 -8.46 -6.74 -8.29
CA LYS A 147 -8.76 -7.06 -9.67
C LYS A 147 -8.16 -6.00 -10.58
N ARG A 148 -7.47 -6.44 -11.62
CA ARG A 148 -7.00 -5.55 -12.67
C ARG A 148 -8.11 -5.35 -13.70
N GLU A 149 -8.42 -4.10 -13.98
CA GLU A 149 -9.30 -3.69 -15.07
C GLU A 149 -8.53 -2.80 -16.06
N GLU A 150 -9.11 -2.57 -17.24
CA GLU A 150 -8.45 -1.88 -18.35
C GLU A 150 -7.91 -0.51 -17.93
N ARG A 151 -8.71 0.25 -17.16
CA ARG A 151 -8.40 1.63 -16.73
C ARG A 151 -8.23 1.80 -15.22
N ALA A 152 -8.28 0.70 -14.45
CA ALA A 152 -8.16 0.77 -13.00
C ALA A 152 -7.56 -0.50 -12.39
N CYS A 153 -6.98 -0.37 -11.19
CA CYS A 153 -6.93 -1.48 -10.25
C CYS A 153 -8.05 -1.30 -9.22
N VAL A 154 -8.86 -2.34 -9.05
CA VAL A 154 -9.97 -2.35 -8.10
C VAL A 154 -9.55 -3.18 -6.90
N ILE A 155 -9.47 -2.55 -5.73
CA ILE A 155 -9.09 -3.19 -4.48
C ILE A 155 -10.32 -3.31 -3.60
N TYR A 156 -10.53 -4.49 -3.04
CA TYR A 156 -11.67 -4.80 -2.18
C TYR A 156 -11.21 -4.89 -0.73
N TYR A 157 -11.91 -4.18 0.15
CA TYR A 157 -11.68 -4.19 1.59
C TYR A 157 -12.93 -4.63 2.33
N LYS A 158 -12.73 -5.27 3.49
CA LYS A 158 -13.79 -5.51 4.48
C LYS A 158 -13.42 -4.87 5.80
N LYS A 159 -14.43 -4.34 6.50
CA LYS A 159 -14.23 -3.82 7.86
C LYS A 159 -13.93 -4.97 8.80
N VAL A 160 -12.89 -4.84 9.61
CA VAL A 160 -12.57 -5.83 10.64
C VAL A 160 -13.58 -5.63 11.77
N LYS A 161 -14.56 -6.53 11.90
CA LYS A 161 -15.39 -6.59 13.11
C LYS A 161 -14.50 -7.20 14.20
N ASN A 162 -14.43 -6.58 15.38
CA ASN A 162 -13.69 -7.09 16.54
C ASN A 162 -14.24 -8.46 16.98
N ASN A 163 -13.79 -9.53 16.33
CA ASN A 163 -13.70 -10.90 16.81
C ASN A 163 -13.22 -11.82 15.67
N ILE A 164 -12.01 -12.38 15.83
CA ILE A 164 -11.63 -13.80 15.66
C ILE A 164 -10.15 -13.89 15.25
N LYS A 165 -9.36 -14.48 16.15
CA LYS A 165 -8.06 -15.12 15.84
C LYS A 165 -8.25 -16.07 14.66
N GLY A 166 -7.49 -15.90 13.58
CA GLY A 166 -7.27 -16.96 12.60
C GLY A 166 -7.92 -16.80 11.23
N ILE A 167 -7.90 -15.60 10.63
CA ILE A 167 -8.10 -15.52 9.17
C ILE A 167 -6.75 -15.74 8.49
N ASN A 168 -6.43 -17.00 8.19
CA ASN A 168 -5.52 -17.34 7.10
C ASN A 168 -6.23 -16.98 5.80
N ILE A 169 -5.88 -15.83 5.21
CA ILE A 169 -6.30 -15.52 3.85
C ILE A 169 -5.33 -16.28 2.95
N ILE A 170 -5.85 -17.34 2.34
CA ILE A 170 -5.15 -18.19 1.38
C ILE A 170 -4.69 -17.31 0.22
N GLY A 171 -3.45 -17.54 -0.21
CA GLY A 171 -2.74 -16.79 -1.25
C GLY A 171 -3.61 -16.44 -2.46
N TYR A 172 -3.45 -15.20 -2.87
CA TYR A 172 -3.99 -14.58 -4.08
C TYR A 172 -3.77 -15.50 -5.28
N LYS A 173 -4.85 -15.92 -5.94
CA LYS A 173 -4.82 -16.55 -7.27
C LYS A 173 -5.31 -15.56 -8.31
#